data_AF-A0A3D2P4W9-F1
#
_entry.id   AF-A0A3D2P4W9-F1
#
_cell.length_a   1.000
_cell.length_b   1.000
_cell.length_c   1.000
_cell.angle_alpha   90.00
_cell.angle_beta   90.00
_cell.angle_gamma   90.00
#
_symmetry.space_group_name_H-M   'P 1'
#
loop_
_entity.id
_entity.type
_entity.pdbx_description
1 polymer ?
#
loop_
_entity_poly.entity_id
_entity_poly.type
_entity_poly.pdbx_seq_one_letter_code
_entity_poly.pdbx_strand_id
1 'polypeptide(L)' 'KSEYATGYATLYGDMCGAFAPIKDIYKTDVFAMCRLRNDGKILPDHLGPDDLVMPERVISKPPSAEL' A
#
# COMPACT_ATOMS: atom_id res chain seq x y z
N LYS A 1 4.83 1.09 -7.74
CA LYS A 1 5.92 0.90 -8.73
C LYS A 1 5.71 -0.31 -9.61
N SER A 2 5.48 -1.49 -9.05
CA SER A 2 5.27 -2.72 -9.83
C SER A 2 4.18 -2.57 -10.90
N GLU A 3 3.02 -1.99 -10.53
CA GLU A 3 1.87 -1.76 -11.42
C GLU A 3 2.23 -0.84 -12.60
N TYR A 4 2.88 0.30 -12.35
CA TYR A 4 3.37 1.20 -13.40
C TYR A 4 4.43 0.54 -14.30
N ALA A 5 5.35 -0.24 -13.72
CA ALA A 5 6.42 -0.90 -14.45
C ALA A 5 5.88 -1.97 -15.42
N THR A 6 4.78 -2.62 -15.09
CA THR A 6 4.14 -3.63 -15.94
C THR A 6 2.98 -3.09 -16.78
N GLY A 7 2.66 -1.79 -16.66
CA GLY A 7 1.48 -1.20 -17.30
C GLY A 7 0.15 -1.72 -16.75
N TYR A 8 0.13 -2.28 -15.54
CA TYR A 8 -1.08 -2.78 -14.87
C TYR A 8 -1.81 -1.64 -14.16
N ALA A 9 -2.27 -0.68 -14.97
CA ALA A 9 -2.93 0.55 -14.55
C ALA A 9 -3.82 1.06 -15.68
N THR A 10 -4.86 1.79 -15.32
CA THR A 10 -5.79 2.46 -16.25
C THR A 10 -5.33 3.90 -16.49
N LEU A 11 -5.03 4.23 -17.75
CA LEU A 11 -4.45 5.53 -18.14
C LEU A 11 -5.27 6.73 -17.65
N TYR A 12 -6.58 6.59 -17.57
CA TYR A 12 -7.50 7.64 -17.10
C TYR A 12 -8.19 7.33 -15.77
N GLY A 13 -7.78 6.27 -15.06
CA GLY A 13 -8.30 5.92 -13.75
C GLY A 13 -7.25 6.18 -12.66
N ASP A 14 -6.60 5.14 -12.17
CA ASP A 14 -5.60 5.21 -11.10
C ASP A 14 -4.35 6.06 -11.44
N MET A 15 -4.06 6.26 -12.73
CA MET A 15 -3.01 7.21 -13.14
C MET A 15 -3.43 8.68 -13.02
N CYS A 16 -4.72 8.98 -12.92
CA CYS A 16 -5.24 10.33 -12.78
C CYS A 16 -5.29 10.76 -11.30
N GLY A 17 -4.39 11.66 -10.91
CA GLY A 17 -4.39 12.30 -9.60
C GLY A 17 -3.25 13.31 -9.46
N ALA A 18 -3.42 14.33 -8.62
CA ALA A 18 -2.38 15.35 -8.43
C ALA A 18 -1.12 14.79 -7.74
N PHE A 19 -1.28 13.76 -6.90
CA PHE A 19 -0.20 13.12 -6.18
C PHE A 19 -0.50 11.66 -5.87
N ALA A 20 0.52 10.80 -5.97
CA ALA A 20 0.43 9.37 -5.71
C ALA A 20 1.50 8.95 -4.68
N PRO A 21 1.18 8.89 -3.38
CA PRO A 21 2.15 8.74 -2.29
C PRO A 21 3.04 7.49 -2.38
N ILE A 22 2.54 6.42 -3.00
CA ILE A 22 3.23 5.12 -3.09
C ILE A 22 3.65 4.74 -4.50
N LYS A 23 3.62 5.69 -5.46
CA LYS A 23 3.86 5.38 -6.88
C LYS A 23 5.21 4.70 -7.14
N ASP A 24 6.24 5.06 -6.38
CA ASP A 24 7.62 4.58 -6.55
C ASP A 24 8.02 3.47 -5.57
N ILE A 25 7.04 2.81 -4.92
CA ILE A 25 7.29 1.71 -3.99
C ILE A 25 6.91 0.38 -4.65
N TYR A 26 7.76 -0.65 -4.54
CA TYR A 26 7.43 -1.99 -5.03
C TYR A 26 6.33 -2.63 -4.18
N LYS A 27 5.52 -3.50 -4.78
CA LYS A 27 4.40 -4.13 -4.09
C LYS A 27 4.86 -4.92 -2.85
N THR A 28 6.03 -5.56 -2.94
CA THR A 28 6.67 -6.27 -1.82
C THR A 28 6.94 -5.37 -0.63
N ASP A 29 7.43 -4.16 -0.89
CA ASP A 29 7.79 -3.20 0.15
C ASP A 29 6.54 -2.58 0.76
N VAL A 30 5.47 -2.38 -0.01
CA VAL A 30 4.15 -1.98 0.51
C VAL A 30 3.65 -2.98 1.55
N PHE A 31 3.69 -4.28 1.26
CA PHE A 31 3.28 -5.30 2.25
C PHE A 31 4.20 -5.34 3.47
N ALA A 32 5.51 -5.14 3.30
CA ALA A 32 6.45 -5.06 4.41
C ALA A 32 6.15 -3.87 5.33
N MET A 33 5.84 -2.70 4.76
CA MET A 33 5.44 -1.51 5.52
C MET A 33 4.12 -1.69 6.27
N CYS A 34 3.12 -2.37 5.66
CA CYS A 34 1.87 -2.69 6.36
C CYS A 34 2.12 -3.53 7.61
N ARG A 35 2.98 -4.55 7.51
CA ARG A 35 3.37 -5.37 8.67
C ARG A 35 4.15 -4.58 9.71
N LEU A 36 5.12 -3.77 9.27
CA LEU A 36 5.88 -2.88 10.14
C LEU A 36 4.96 -1.92 10.93
N ARG A 37 3.93 -1.37 10.27
CA ARG A 37 2.95 -0.47 10.89
C ARG A 37 2.09 -1.18 11.94
N ASN A 38 1.65 -2.40 11.65
CA ASN A 38 0.85 -3.20 12.57
C ASN A 38 1.66 -3.75 13.75
N ASP A 39 2.95 -4.01 13.56
CA ASP A 39 3.89 -4.42 14.62
C ASP A 39 4.22 -3.29 15.61
N GLY A 40 3.71 -2.06 15.39
CA GLY A 40 4.02 -0.89 16.22
C GLY A 40 5.45 -0.35 16.05
N LYS A 41 6.20 -0.83 15.05
CA LYS A 41 7.60 -0.43 14.79
C LYS A 41 7.67 0.84 13.93
N ILE A 42 7.09 1.91 14.44
CA ILE A 42 6.97 3.19 13.75
C ILE A 42 7.60 4.31 14.58
N LEU A 43 7.76 5.47 13.94
CA LEU A 43 8.40 6.61 14.57
C LEU A 43 7.61 7.09 15.79
N PRO A 44 8.28 7.61 16.84
CA PRO A 44 7.63 8.07 18.07
C PRO A 44 6.57 9.16 17.85
N ASP A 45 6.64 9.89 16.73
CA ASP A 45 5.79 11.00 16.34
C ASP A 45 4.77 10.63 15.25
N HIS A 46 4.52 9.34 15.03
CA HIS A 46 3.56 8.91 14.03
C HIS A 46 2.14 9.41 14.35
N LEU A 47 1.39 9.73 13.30
CA LEU A 47 -0.01 10.12 13.41
C LEU A 47 -0.89 8.90 13.12
N GLY A 48 -1.59 8.40 14.13
CA GLY A 48 -2.53 7.28 14.01
C GLY A 48 -2.63 6.47 15.31
N PRO A 49 -3.50 5.46 15.36
CA PRO A 49 -3.60 4.60 16.53
C PRO A 49 -2.37 3.69 16.66
N ASP A 50 -1.98 3.38 17.90
CA ASP A 50 -0.89 2.44 18.19
C ASP A 50 -1.27 0.99 17.85
N ASP A 51 -2.57 0.72 17.77
CA ASP A 51 -3.14 -0.60 17.47
C ASP A 51 -3.10 -0.96 15.98
N LEU A 52 -3.63 -2.15 15.67
CA LEU A 52 -3.74 -2.70 14.32
C LEU A 52 -4.45 -1.72 13.36
N VAL A 53 -3.69 -1.09 12.46
CA VAL A 53 -4.22 -0.15 11.45
C VAL A 53 -4.74 -0.90 10.23
N MET A 54 -3.99 -1.90 9.76
CA MET A 54 -4.32 -2.67 8.56
C MET A 54 -4.90 -4.03 8.96
N PRO A 55 -6.17 -4.34 8.64
CA PRO A 55 -6.73 -5.65 8.93
C PRO A 55 -5.93 -6.76 8.25
N GLU A 56 -5.67 -7.88 8.95
CA GLU A 56 -4.87 -8.98 8.41
C GLU A 56 -5.43 -9.54 7.09
N ARG A 57 -6.76 -9.50 6.91
CA ARG A 57 -7.42 -9.90 5.67
C ARG A 57 -6.96 -9.10 4.45
N VAL A 58 -6.59 -7.82 4.61
CA VAL A 58 -6.10 -6.97 3.51
C VAL A 58 -4.70 -7.38 3.09
N ILE A 59 -3.88 -7.87 4.02
CA ILE A 59 -2.50 -8.30 3.79
C ILE A 59 -2.45 -9.73 3.24
N SER A 60 -3.30 -10.62 3.77
CA SER A 60 -3.31 -12.04 3.45
C SER A 60 -4.16 -12.40 2.22
N LYS A 61 -5.14 -11.57 1.83
CA LYS A 61 -5.92 -11.81 0.61
C LYS A 61 -4.99 -11.72 -0.61
N PRO A 62 -4.99 -12.72 -1.52
CA PRO A 62 -4.26 -12.63 -2.77
C PRO A 62 -4.68 -11.40 -3.57
N PRO A 63 -3.74 -10.69 -4.22
CA PRO A 63 -4.07 -9.55 -5.06
C PRO A 63 -4.96 -10.01 -6.24
N SER A 64 -6.11 -9.38 -6.38
CA SER A 64 -7.06 -9.63 -7.48
C SER A 64 -7.76 -8.32 -7.85
N ALA A 65 -7.94 -8.09 -9.15
CA ALA A 65 -8.86 -7.07 -9.64
C ALA A 65 -10.24 -7.70 -9.79
N GLU A 66 -11.15 -7.39 -8.86
CA GLU A 66 -12.58 -7.68 -9.04
C GLU A 66 -13.18 -6.47 -9.76
N LEU A 67 -13.78 -6.69 -10.94
CA LEU A 67 -14.45 -5.70 -11.77
C LEU A 67 -15.94 -5.64 -11.44
#